data_AF-A0A2D5AVI5-F1
#
_entry.id   AF-A0A2D5AVI5-F1
#
_cell.length_a   1.000
_cell.length_b   1.000
_cell.length_c   1.000
_cell.angle_alpha   90.00
_cell.angle_beta   90.00
_cell.angle_gamma   90.00
#
_symmetry.space_group_name_H-M   'P 1'
#
loop_
_entity.id
_entity.type
_entity.pdbx_description
1 polymer ?
#
loop_
_entity_poly.entity_id
_entity_poly.type
_entity_poly.pdbx_seq_one_letter_code
_entity_poly.pdbx_strand_id
1 'polypeptide(L)'
;MSKERSFERRLEHYRHLIQEDSALARELRSSREDFGPVPPGDSERVLYERRHLEWFLFDRPSESLDGVPVEALQTRWRDLAEEGDSNSDFSESFAGVFQVHSSRPGEGVRVHDLVGLGTYVVEERIAAAELAPGDLVVGRLFPLDAGVYRFSTAAAAFRNPGLVQALREDLEDMRRGRRGVLRIEQSELETLFFSGGGNALHGVQPASSWDAAQGALEVLRSAGIAPETCEEVLRAVREAGRAGDTETVNSILNHLAFETEVDLGELSQAFVQLSNAERSAESQSPPYAGESATQGMPAREALADFDEGLAAGRNLEDLFSTLERKLGVTADATDTSGEASLDGEAVHLGGVVVGVVEEFLWDVGREQGEAAARALEPLRLFAGYAEKIGTFEELGEKDLMDFSARWLLDESGVGPTEARAVLKALEFFCRWCEEQHFLPLWTDFGSALEVLQDSVPRMLELRETMPGDEPLSDGAYRVCGVHGMQAVLLELREDPELEKRTHIELTRPQAKHLQTDDLVRLTAAEPARIGACYPAEVAGFIES
;
A
#
# COMPACT_ATOMS: atom_id res chain seq x y z
N MET A 1 -12.22 21.75 -21.98
CA MET A 1 -10.85 21.34 -22.35
C MET A 1 -10.57 19.98 -21.74
N SER A 2 -9.84 19.09 -22.42
CA SER A 2 -9.49 17.79 -21.83
C SER A 2 -8.65 18.02 -20.57
N LYS A 3 -8.98 17.36 -19.45
CA LYS A 3 -8.22 17.41 -18.17
C LYS A 3 -6.75 17.04 -18.35
N GLU A 4 -6.41 16.30 -19.41
CA GLU A 4 -5.05 15.98 -19.84
C GLU A 4 -4.22 17.23 -20.22
N ARG A 5 -4.85 18.20 -20.89
CA ARG A 5 -4.19 19.47 -21.25
C ARG A 5 -4.01 20.41 -20.07
N SER A 6 -4.73 20.20 -18.96
CA SER A 6 -4.57 21.01 -17.75
C SER A 6 -3.27 20.63 -17.03
N PHE A 7 -3.01 19.34 -16.81
CA PHE A 7 -1.79 18.84 -16.15
C PHE A 7 -0.48 19.28 -16.84
N GLU A 8 -0.32 18.95 -18.12
CA GLU A 8 0.90 19.30 -18.89
C GLU A 8 1.15 20.80 -18.90
N ARG A 9 0.06 21.58 -18.93
CA ARG A 9 0.13 23.03 -18.84
C ARG A 9 0.64 23.50 -17.48
N ARG A 10 0.22 22.88 -16.36
CA ARG A 10 0.73 23.23 -15.02
C ARG A 10 2.24 23.03 -14.92
N LEU A 11 2.75 21.89 -15.40
CA LEU A 11 4.19 21.62 -15.43
C LEU A 11 4.94 22.58 -16.34
N GLU A 12 4.38 22.92 -17.49
CA GLU A 12 4.99 23.90 -18.38
C GLU A 12 5.02 25.32 -17.78
N HIS A 13 4.00 25.71 -17.01
CA HIS A 13 4.02 26.98 -16.26
C HIS A 13 5.13 27.00 -15.20
N TYR A 14 5.30 25.92 -14.44
CA TYR A 14 6.43 25.80 -13.50
C TYR A 14 7.78 25.83 -14.21
N ARG A 15 7.89 25.14 -15.34
CA ARG A 15 9.08 25.18 -16.19
C ARG A 15 9.40 26.60 -16.65
N HIS A 16 8.38 27.35 -17.06
CA HIS A 16 8.51 28.74 -17.45
C HIS A 16 9.02 29.61 -16.29
N LEU A 17 8.41 29.49 -15.10
CA LEU A 17 8.84 30.20 -13.89
C LEU A 17 10.30 29.91 -13.52
N ILE A 18 10.72 28.65 -13.60
CA ILE A 18 12.11 28.24 -13.39
C ILE A 18 13.04 28.89 -14.42
N GLN A 19 12.63 28.95 -15.68
CA GLN A 19 13.44 29.54 -16.76
C GLN A 19 13.56 31.06 -16.66
N GLU A 20 12.53 31.75 -16.17
CA GLU A 20 12.57 33.20 -15.92
C GLU A 20 13.52 33.57 -14.77
N ASP A 21 13.67 32.69 -13.79
CA ASP A 21 14.60 32.88 -12.68
C ASP A 21 15.98 32.28 -13.02
N SER A 22 16.94 33.15 -13.30
CA SER A 22 18.29 32.71 -13.68
C SER A 22 19.02 31.86 -12.63
N ALA A 23 18.68 31.98 -11.35
CA ALA A 23 19.25 31.18 -10.28
C ALA A 23 18.66 29.76 -10.32
N LEU A 24 17.34 29.64 -10.35
CA LEU A 24 16.64 28.35 -10.46
C LEU A 24 16.97 27.62 -11.75
N ALA A 25 17.04 28.32 -12.89
CA ALA A 25 17.43 27.72 -14.16
C ALA A 25 18.85 27.13 -14.10
N ARG A 26 19.76 27.76 -13.34
CA ARG A 26 21.12 27.24 -13.14
C ARG A 26 21.10 26.02 -12.23
N GLU A 27 20.34 26.09 -11.15
CA GLU A 27 20.18 25.02 -10.16
C GLU A 27 19.59 23.75 -10.80
N LEU A 28 18.52 23.89 -11.59
CA LEU A 28 17.96 22.80 -12.37
C LEU A 28 19.03 22.15 -13.26
N ARG A 29 19.84 22.94 -13.98
CA ARG A 29 20.89 22.37 -14.85
C ARG A 29 21.98 21.64 -14.08
N SER A 30 22.44 22.16 -12.94
CA SER A 30 23.50 21.52 -12.15
C SER A 30 23.00 20.27 -11.43
N SER A 31 21.74 20.25 -10.99
CA SER A 31 21.13 19.09 -10.31
C SER A 31 20.99 17.83 -11.17
N ARG A 32 21.32 17.90 -12.47
CA ARG A 32 21.32 16.72 -13.35
C ARG A 32 22.31 15.66 -12.90
N GLU A 33 23.46 16.08 -12.39
CA GLU A 33 24.50 15.16 -11.90
C GLU A 33 24.05 14.44 -10.63
N ASP A 34 23.25 15.11 -9.80
CA ASP A 34 22.67 14.54 -8.58
C ASP A 34 21.52 13.56 -8.87
N PHE A 35 20.78 13.77 -9.98
CA PHE A 35 19.59 12.98 -10.31
C PHE A 35 19.93 11.62 -10.91
N GLY A 36 20.93 11.55 -11.79
CA GLY A 36 21.35 10.30 -12.42
C GLY A 36 22.10 10.48 -13.74
N PRO A 37 22.59 9.38 -14.33
CA PRO A 37 23.24 9.41 -15.63
C PRO A 37 22.22 9.71 -16.74
N VAL A 38 22.59 10.62 -17.65
CA VAL A 38 21.74 10.95 -18.80
C VAL A 38 21.74 9.77 -19.79
N PRO A 39 20.56 9.26 -20.19
CA PRO A 39 20.50 8.15 -21.14
C PRO A 39 21.01 8.58 -22.53
N PRO A 40 21.60 7.65 -23.30
CA PRO A 40 22.20 7.94 -24.60
C PRO A 40 21.17 8.13 -25.73
N GLY A 41 19.95 7.63 -25.58
CA GLY A 41 18.90 7.69 -26.61
C GLY A 41 18.05 8.96 -26.55
N ASP A 42 17.71 9.54 -27.70
CA ASP A 42 16.93 10.79 -27.78
C ASP A 42 15.53 10.67 -27.14
N SER A 43 14.81 9.56 -27.39
CA SER A 43 13.49 9.33 -26.80
C SER A 43 13.54 9.15 -25.29
N GLU A 44 14.53 8.39 -24.80
CA GLU A 44 14.74 8.18 -23.36
C GLU A 44 15.18 9.47 -22.67
N ARG A 45 15.98 10.30 -23.35
CA ARG A 45 16.39 11.61 -22.85
C ARG A 45 15.21 12.54 -22.62
N VAL A 46 14.18 12.52 -23.46
CA VAL A 46 12.97 13.33 -23.24
C VAL A 46 12.24 12.92 -21.96
N LEU A 47 12.07 11.60 -21.73
CA LEU A 47 11.43 11.09 -20.51
C LEU A 47 12.30 11.34 -19.28
N TYR A 48 13.62 11.18 -19.41
CA TYR A 48 14.58 11.52 -18.37
C TYR A 48 14.50 12.99 -17.97
N GLU A 49 14.53 13.91 -18.93
CA GLU A 49 14.41 15.35 -18.66
C GLU A 49 13.09 15.70 -17.97
N ARG A 50 12.04 14.93 -18.24
CA ARG A 50 10.75 15.09 -17.59
C ARG A 50 10.76 14.59 -16.14
N ARG A 51 11.27 13.39 -15.88
CA ARG A 51 11.42 12.86 -14.50
C ARG A 51 12.38 13.72 -13.67
N HIS A 52 13.46 14.22 -14.28
CA HIS A 52 14.39 15.16 -13.66
C HIS A 52 13.69 16.47 -13.26
N LEU A 53 12.85 17.04 -14.13
CA LEU A 53 12.05 18.22 -13.80
C LEU A 53 11.06 17.94 -12.65
N GLU A 54 10.41 16.78 -12.66
CA GLU A 54 9.48 16.38 -11.60
C GLU A 54 10.21 16.24 -10.26
N TRP A 55 11.32 15.52 -10.21
CA TRP A 55 12.15 15.41 -9.01
C TRP A 55 12.60 16.79 -8.49
N PHE A 56 13.10 17.65 -9.39
CA PHE A 56 13.53 19.00 -9.02
C PHE A 56 12.39 19.83 -8.43
N LEU A 57 11.18 19.69 -8.96
CA LEU A 57 10.02 20.47 -8.53
C LEU A 57 9.42 20.01 -7.21
N PHE A 58 9.35 18.70 -6.96
CA PHE A 58 8.56 18.12 -5.87
C PHE A 58 9.39 17.52 -4.73
N ASP A 59 10.61 17.09 -4.99
CA ASP A 59 11.39 16.33 -4.01
C ASP A 59 12.63 17.11 -3.55
N ARG A 60 13.29 17.81 -4.47
CA ARG A 60 14.57 18.48 -4.19
C ARG A 60 14.35 19.86 -3.54
N PRO A 61 14.90 20.11 -2.33
CA PRO A 61 14.96 21.47 -1.79
C PRO A 61 15.80 22.38 -2.70
N SER A 62 15.32 23.60 -2.94
CA SER A 62 16.05 24.62 -3.69
C SER A 62 16.83 25.54 -2.75
N GLU A 63 18.12 25.69 -3.03
CA GLU A 63 19.00 26.62 -2.32
C GLU A 63 18.59 28.07 -2.53
N SER A 64 18.03 28.39 -3.71
CA SER A 64 17.64 29.75 -4.06
C SER A 64 16.27 30.16 -3.52
N LEU A 65 15.42 29.20 -3.16
CA LEU A 65 14.07 29.44 -2.63
C LEU A 65 13.90 29.08 -1.15
N ASP A 66 14.88 28.41 -0.53
CA ASP A 66 14.81 27.91 0.86
C ASP A 66 13.61 26.97 1.09
N GLY A 67 13.41 26.02 0.17
CA GLY A 67 12.29 25.08 0.22
C GLY A 67 12.07 24.33 -1.08
N VAL A 68 11.03 23.50 -1.15
CA VAL A 68 10.68 22.74 -2.35
C VAL A 68 10.09 23.70 -3.41
N PRO A 69 10.57 23.70 -4.67
CA PRO A 69 10.15 24.67 -5.68
C PRO A 69 8.65 24.77 -5.93
N VAL A 70 7.92 23.64 -5.94
CA VAL A 70 6.46 23.67 -6.15
C VAL A 70 5.74 24.51 -5.09
N GLU A 71 6.17 24.42 -3.83
CA GLU A 71 5.58 25.14 -2.70
C GLU A 71 5.97 26.62 -2.74
N ALA A 72 7.26 26.90 -2.93
CA ALA A 72 7.79 28.25 -2.93
C ALA A 72 7.30 29.08 -4.14
N LEU A 73 7.05 28.44 -5.29
CA LEU A 73 6.58 29.12 -6.51
C LEU A 73 5.05 29.20 -6.61
N GLN A 74 4.29 28.63 -5.67
CA GLN A 74 2.82 28.51 -5.78
C GLN A 74 2.12 29.86 -5.99
N THR A 75 2.60 30.93 -5.35
CA THR A 75 2.04 32.29 -5.52
C THR A 75 2.31 32.84 -6.91
N ARG A 76 3.55 32.73 -7.42
CA ARG A 76 3.91 33.19 -8.79
C ARG A 76 3.21 32.36 -9.86
N TRP A 77 3.00 31.07 -9.61
CA TRP A 77 2.26 30.20 -10.49
C TRP A 77 0.79 30.65 -10.62
N ARG A 78 0.16 31.07 -9.52
CA ARG A 78 -1.22 31.56 -9.52
C ARG A 78 -1.40 32.79 -10.41
N ASP A 79 -0.38 33.65 -10.50
CA ASP A 79 -0.40 34.83 -11.38
C ASP A 79 -0.33 34.48 -12.87
N LEU A 80 0.20 33.29 -13.22
CA LEU A 80 0.23 32.77 -14.59
C LEU A 80 -0.97 31.87 -14.93
N ALA A 81 -1.72 31.42 -13.93
CA ALA A 81 -2.83 30.51 -14.10
C ALA A 81 -4.06 31.21 -14.72
N GLU A 82 -4.80 30.49 -15.57
CA GLU A 82 -6.08 30.98 -16.08
C GLU A 82 -7.17 30.86 -15.00
N GLU A 83 -8.23 31.66 -15.10
CA GLU A 83 -9.38 31.58 -14.17
C GLU A 83 -9.94 30.15 -14.13
N GLY A 84 -9.89 29.50 -12.95
CA GLY A 84 -10.37 28.15 -12.73
C GLY A 84 -9.30 27.06 -12.64
N ASP A 85 -8.02 27.37 -12.89
CA ASP A 85 -6.92 26.44 -12.66
C ASP A 85 -6.50 26.45 -11.17
N SER A 86 -6.83 25.39 -10.42
CA SER A 86 -6.33 25.16 -9.05
C SER A 86 -5.01 24.39 -9.05
N ASN A 87 -4.17 24.67 -8.06
CA ASN A 87 -2.84 24.10 -7.86
C ASN A 87 -2.58 23.75 -6.40
N SER A 88 -3.61 23.79 -5.55
CA SER A 88 -3.53 23.35 -4.15
C SER A 88 -3.11 21.89 -4.04
N ASP A 89 -3.70 21.05 -4.88
CA ASP A 89 -3.55 19.60 -4.75
C ASP A 89 -2.27 19.15 -5.45
N PHE A 90 -1.71 19.97 -6.34
CA PHE A 90 -0.58 19.58 -7.19
C PHE A 90 0.71 19.31 -6.40
N SER A 91 0.89 19.96 -5.24
CA SER A 91 2.00 19.70 -4.31
C SER A 91 1.88 18.34 -3.63
N GLU A 92 0.70 17.73 -3.58
CA GLU A 92 0.48 16.40 -2.96
C GLU A 92 0.84 15.25 -3.91
N SER A 93 1.48 15.54 -5.05
CA SER A 93 2.01 14.50 -5.92
C SER A 93 3.11 13.70 -5.22
N PHE A 94 3.24 12.42 -5.56
CA PHE A 94 4.26 11.55 -4.96
C PHE A 94 4.79 10.51 -5.95
N ALA A 95 6.08 10.19 -5.82
CA ALA A 95 6.72 9.10 -6.53
C ALA A 95 6.40 7.76 -5.86
N GLY A 96 6.26 6.71 -6.66
CA GLY A 96 5.93 5.38 -6.15
C GLY A 96 6.10 4.26 -7.16
N VAL A 97 5.88 3.05 -6.67
CA VAL A 97 5.93 1.80 -7.43
C VAL A 97 4.58 1.14 -7.31
N PHE A 98 3.79 1.17 -8.38
CA PHE A 98 2.38 0.85 -8.35
C PHE A 98 2.10 -0.46 -9.06
N GLN A 99 1.36 -1.36 -8.42
CA GLN A 99 0.84 -2.55 -9.08
C GLN A 99 -0.59 -2.32 -9.54
N VAL A 100 -0.87 -2.63 -10.81
CA VAL A 100 -2.22 -2.59 -11.35
C VAL A 100 -3.06 -3.70 -10.71
N HIS A 101 -4.08 -3.31 -9.94
CA HIS A 101 -5.03 -4.24 -9.34
C HIS A 101 -6.17 -4.56 -10.29
N SER A 102 -6.74 -3.55 -10.93
CA SER A 102 -7.80 -3.70 -11.93
C SER A 102 -7.75 -2.61 -12.97
N SER A 103 -7.99 -2.95 -14.24
CA SER A 103 -8.13 -2.00 -15.33
C SER A 103 -9.48 -2.20 -16.01
N ARG A 104 -10.21 -1.11 -16.27
CA ARG A 104 -11.45 -1.12 -17.02
C ARG A 104 -11.43 -0.03 -18.09
N PRO A 105 -11.53 -0.39 -19.38
CA PRO A 105 -11.53 0.59 -20.45
C PRO A 105 -12.60 1.66 -20.25
N GLY A 106 -12.20 2.94 -20.22
CA GLY A 106 -13.09 4.08 -20.04
C GLY A 106 -13.45 4.43 -18.58
N GLU A 107 -13.22 3.53 -17.61
CA GLU A 107 -13.44 3.76 -16.18
C GLU A 107 -12.14 4.10 -15.42
N GLY A 108 -10.98 3.79 -16.00
CA GLY A 108 -9.66 4.05 -15.43
C GLY A 108 -8.99 2.79 -14.88
N VAL A 109 -7.96 2.99 -14.06
CA VAL A 109 -7.14 1.93 -13.48
C VAL A 109 -7.11 2.08 -11.97
N ARG A 110 -7.26 0.99 -11.22
CA ARG A 110 -7.00 0.96 -9.79
C ARG A 110 -5.62 0.36 -9.56
N VAL A 111 -4.80 1.06 -8.81
CA VAL A 111 -3.43 0.64 -8.52
C VAL A 111 -3.17 0.62 -7.02
N HIS A 112 -2.28 -0.27 -6.60
CA HIS A 112 -1.82 -0.40 -5.23
C HIS A 112 -0.35 0.05 -5.19
N ASP A 113 -0.04 1.02 -4.34
CA ASP A 113 1.33 1.45 -4.12
C ASP A 113 2.07 0.41 -3.28
N LEU A 114 3.05 -0.25 -3.89
CA LEU A 114 3.83 -1.28 -3.23
C LEU A 114 4.74 -0.71 -2.15
N VAL A 115 5.08 0.58 -2.19
CA VAL A 115 5.97 1.25 -1.21
C VAL A 115 5.10 1.84 -0.10
N GLY A 116 4.15 2.69 -0.49
CA GLY A 116 3.26 3.44 0.41
C GLY A 116 2.06 2.67 0.97
N LEU A 117 1.73 1.50 0.41
CA LEU A 117 0.56 0.66 0.73
C LEU A 117 -0.82 1.29 0.45
N GLY A 118 -0.87 2.51 -0.09
CA GLY A 118 -2.10 3.15 -0.52
C GLY A 118 -2.75 2.49 -1.74
N THR A 119 -4.06 2.70 -1.91
CA THR A 119 -4.80 2.28 -3.12
C THR A 119 -5.40 3.49 -3.81
N TYR A 120 -5.13 3.63 -5.10
CA TYR A 120 -5.43 4.84 -5.86
C TYR A 120 -6.25 4.53 -7.11
N VAL A 121 -7.21 5.41 -7.42
CA VAL A 121 -7.97 5.38 -8.68
C VAL A 121 -7.31 6.34 -9.65
N VAL A 122 -6.90 5.84 -10.81
CA VAL A 122 -6.15 6.58 -11.82
C VAL A 122 -7.01 6.78 -13.07
N GLU A 123 -7.28 8.03 -13.45
CA GLU A 123 -8.02 8.40 -14.66
C GLU A 123 -7.08 8.38 -15.89
N GLU A 124 -6.75 7.18 -16.34
CA GLU A 124 -5.88 6.94 -17.50
C GLU A 124 -6.63 6.28 -18.65
N ARG A 125 -7.39 7.08 -19.41
CA ARG A 125 -8.28 6.57 -20.47
C ARG A 125 -7.52 5.93 -21.64
N ILE A 126 -6.27 6.31 -21.86
CA ILE A 126 -5.41 5.76 -22.93
C ILE A 126 -4.62 4.57 -22.40
N ALA A 127 -3.97 4.69 -21.23
CA ALA A 127 -3.17 3.60 -20.67
C ALA A 127 -4.02 2.42 -20.13
N ALA A 128 -5.29 2.65 -19.74
CA ALA A 128 -6.19 1.56 -19.32
C ALA A 128 -6.41 0.50 -20.41
N ALA A 129 -6.18 0.82 -21.69
CA ALA A 129 -6.28 -0.15 -22.78
C ALA A 129 -5.05 -1.08 -22.87
N GLU A 130 -3.91 -0.68 -22.33
CA GLU A 130 -2.63 -1.40 -22.44
C GLU A 130 -2.20 -2.06 -21.12
N LEU A 131 -2.64 -1.50 -19.99
CA LEU A 131 -2.38 -2.01 -18.65
C LEU A 131 -3.29 -3.18 -18.29
N ALA A 132 -2.69 -4.24 -17.75
CA ALA A 132 -3.35 -5.43 -17.25
C ALA A 132 -3.14 -5.58 -15.73
N PRO A 133 -4.08 -6.23 -15.01
CA PRO A 133 -3.86 -6.62 -13.62
C PRO A 133 -2.53 -7.37 -13.45
N GLY A 134 -1.74 -6.95 -12.46
CA GLY A 134 -0.40 -7.46 -12.18
C GLY A 134 0.73 -6.69 -12.87
N ASP A 135 0.46 -5.80 -13.82
CA ASP A 135 1.49 -4.91 -14.37
C ASP A 135 2.02 -3.97 -13.29
N LEU A 136 3.30 -3.65 -13.39
CA LEU A 136 3.97 -2.68 -12.53
C LEU A 136 4.06 -1.34 -13.26
N VAL A 137 3.73 -0.24 -12.59
CA VAL A 137 3.91 1.13 -13.08
C VAL A 137 4.82 1.86 -12.13
N VAL A 138 5.90 2.45 -12.64
CA VAL A 138 6.91 3.17 -11.86
C VAL A 138 6.94 4.62 -12.29
N GLY A 139 6.77 5.55 -11.36
CA GLY A 139 6.78 6.98 -11.63
C GLY A 139 6.03 7.77 -10.57
N ARG A 140 5.50 8.93 -10.95
CA ARG A 140 4.77 9.82 -10.05
C ARG A 140 3.27 9.79 -10.30
N LEU A 141 2.48 9.82 -9.23
CA LEU A 141 1.04 10.10 -9.28
C LEU A 141 0.78 11.57 -8.97
N PHE A 142 -0.08 12.17 -9.78
CA PHE A 142 -0.57 13.53 -9.59
C PHE A 142 -2.05 13.50 -9.22
N PRO A 143 -2.45 14.13 -8.12
CA PRO A 143 -3.86 14.24 -7.78
C PRO A 143 -4.58 15.12 -8.80
N LEU A 144 -5.80 14.69 -9.11
CA LEU A 144 -6.83 15.46 -9.78
C LEU A 144 -7.88 15.83 -8.71
N ASP A 145 -9.14 15.96 -9.10
CA ASP A 145 -10.24 16.23 -8.17
C ASP A 145 -10.79 14.91 -7.56
N ALA A 146 -11.37 15.01 -6.35
CA ALA A 146 -12.17 13.96 -5.72
C ALA A 146 -11.45 12.60 -5.51
N GLY A 147 -10.17 12.63 -5.13
CA GLY A 147 -9.40 11.42 -4.82
C GLY A 147 -9.01 10.58 -6.04
N VAL A 148 -9.11 11.16 -7.23
CA VAL A 148 -8.67 10.55 -8.49
C VAL A 148 -7.29 11.07 -8.85
N TYR A 149 -6.45 10.21 -9.41
CA TYR A 149 -5.06 10.50 -9.74
C TYR A 149 -4.79 10.32 -11.24
N ARG A 150 -3.61 10.74 -11.68
CA ARG A 150 -3.05 10.43 -13.00
C ARG A 150 -1.57 10.08 -12.89
N PHE A 151 -1.07 9.22 -13.76
CA PHE A 151 0.36 8.98 -13.88
C PHE A 151 1.08 10.16 -14.52
N SER A 152 2.33 10.36 -14.12
CA SER A 152 3.28 11.13 -14.91
C SER A 152 3.32 10.59 -16.34
N THR A 153 3.40 11.47 -17.33
CA THR A 153 3.64 11.08 -18.71
C THR A 153 5.03 10.47 -18.93
N ALA A 154 5.91 10.58 -17.92
CA ALA A 154 7.22 9.92 -17.90
C ALA A 154 7.27 8.65 -17.04
N ALA A 155 6.12 8.19 -16.53
CA ALA A 155 6.02 6.90 -15.86
C ALA A 155 6.26 5.74 -16.85
N ALA A 156 6.82 4.64 -16.34
CA ALA A 156 7.08 3.44 -17.11
C ALA A 156 6.23 2.28 -16.62
N ALA A 157 5.76 1.44 -17.53
CA ALA A 157 5.03 0.23 -17.22
C ALA A 157 5.86 -1.02 -17.56
N PHE A 158 5.84 -2.00 -16.67
CA PHE A 158 6.56 -3.27 -16.79
C PHE A 158 5.59 -4.43 -16.59
N ARG A 159 5.59 -5.36 -17.54
CA ARG A 159 4.88 -6.64 -17.42
C ARG A 159 5.86 -7.74 -17.06
N ASN A 160 6.17 -7.85 -15.77
CA ASN A 160 7.08 -8.87 -15.26
C ASN A 160 6.63 -9.31 -13.85
N PRO A 161 5.89 -10.43 -13.73
CA PRO A 161 5.43 -10.93 -12.44
C PRO A 161 6.57 -11.26 -11.47
N GLY A 162 7.73 -11.69 -11.99
CA GLY A 162 8.91 -11.97 -11.17
C GLY A 162 9.49 -10.72 -10.54
N LEU A 163 9.53 -9.60 -11.29
CA LEU A 163 9.94 -8.30 -10.75
C LEU A 163 8.99 -7.82 -9.65
N VAL A 164 7.68 -7.97 -9.85
CA VAL A 164 6.68 -7.59 -8.84
C VAL A 164 6.85 -8.41 -7.57
N GLN A 165 7.07 -9.72 -7.70
CA GLN A 165 7.27 -10.60 -6.55
C GLN A 165 8.55 -10.24 -5.79
N ALA A 166 9.67 -10.06 -6.50
CA ALA A 166 10.95 -9.67 -5.89
C ALA A 166 10.83 -8.33 -5.15
N LEU A 167 10.21 -7.32 -5.78
CA LEU A 167 9.99 -6.02 -5.14
C LEU A 167 9.13 -6.14 -3.88
N ARG A 168 8.10 -6.99 -3.86
CA ARG A 168 7.28 -7.19 -2.66
C ARG A 168 8.09 -7.80 -1.53
N GLU A 169 8.88 -8.83 -1.82
CA GLU A 169 9.76 -9.49 -0.83
C GLU A 169 10.78 -8.48 -0.27
N ASP A 170 11.47 -7.75 -1.14
CA ASP A 170 12.45 -6.73 -0.74
C ASP A 170 11.81 -5.62 0.11
N LEU A 171 10.65 -5.10 -0.30
CA LEU A 171 9.95 -4.05 0.44
C LEU A 171 9.40 -4.55 1.78
N GLU A 172 8.95 -5.80 1.86
CA GLU A 172 8.55 -6.45 3.13
C GLU A 172 9.75 -6.61 4.06
N ASP A 173 10.90 -7.05 3.55
CA ASP A 173 12.14 -7.17 4.32
C ASP A 173 12.59 -5.80 4.87
N MET A 174 12.54 -4.75 4.05
CA MET A 174 12.86 -3.39 4.50
C MET A 174 11.89 -2.89 5.59
N ARG A 175 10.60 -3.24 5.51
CA ARG A 175 9.61 -2.89 6.54
C ARG A 175 9.86 -3.60 7.86
N ARG A 176 10.35 -4.84 7.87
CA ARG A 176 10.68 -5.53 9.13
C ARG A 176 11.76 -4.79 9.92
N GLY A 177 12.64 -4.05 9.24
CA GLY A 177 13.71 -3.27 9.85
C GLY A 177 13.37 -1.80 10.17
N ARG A 178 12.22 -1.27 9.74
CA ARG A 178 11.87 0.16 9.89
C ARG A 178 10.40 0.34 10.32
N ARG A 179 10.15 1.26 11.25
CA ARG A 179 8.79 1.69 11.60
C ARG A 179 8.34 2.79 10.61
N GLY A 180 7.11 2.70 10.09
CA GLY A 180 6.48 3.71 9.23
C GLY A 180 6.34 3.33 7.74
N VAL A 181 5.67 4.19 6.98
CA VAL A 181 5.52 4.06 5.51
C VAL A 181 6.87 4.27 4.85
N LEU A 182 7.24 3.36 3.93
CA LEU A 182 8.40 3.58 3.09
C LEU A 182 8.06 4.73 2.12
N ARG A 183 8.97 5.68 1.97
CA ARG A 183 8.86 6.71 0.94
C ARG A 183 9.99 6.51 -0.05
N ILE A 184 9.71 6.78 -1.31
CA ILE A 184 10.69 6.70 -2.38
C ILE A 184 10.67 7.99 -3.19
N GLU A 185 11.84 8.58 -3.37
CA GLU A 185 12.02 9.77 -4.20
C GLU A 185 12.13 9.41 -5.68
N GLN A 186 11.86 10.38 -6.56
CA GLN A 186 11.99 10.16 -7.99
C GLN A 186 13.43 9.86 -8.44
N SER A 187 14.45 10.33 -7.71
CA SER A 187 15.87 10.02 -7.92
C SER A 187 16.23 8.57 -7.55
N GLU A 188 15.62 8.04 -6.50
CA GLU A 188 15.77 6.63 -6.11
C GLU A 188 15.10 5.73 -7.15
N LEU A 189 13.92 6.10 -7.65
CA LEU A 189 13.30 5.43 -8.78
C LEU A 189 14.18 5.47 -10.03
N GLU A 190 14.80 6.62 -10.33
CA GLU A 190 15.75 6.75 -11.44
C GLU A 190 16.90 5.76 -11.31
N THR A 191 17.46 5.63 -10.12
CA THR A 191 18.55 4.70 -9.83
C THR A 191 18.12 3.24 -10.01
N LEU A 192 16.96 2.86 -9.44
CA LEU A 192 16.49 1.48 -9.41
C LEU A 192 15.97 0.98 -10.76
N PHE A 193 15.24 1.81 -11.51
CA PHE A 193 14.51 1.36 -12.69
C PHE A 193 15.05 1.90 -14.02
N PHE A 194 15.82 2.99 -14.00
CA PHE A 194 16.17 3.73 -15.22
C PHE A 194 17.68 3.88 -15.47
N SER A 195 18.52 3.93 -14.43
CA SER A 195 19.97 4.20 -14.51
C SER A 195 20.82 2.95 -14.81
N GLY A 196 20.32 1.76 -14.48
CA GLY A 196 21.09 0.50 -14.52
C GLY A 196 21.05 -0.30 -15.83
N GLY A 197 20.61 0.29 -16.93
CA GLY A 197 20.50 -0.39 -18.22
C GLY A 197 19.12 -1.02 -18.45
N GLY A 198 18.15 -0.18 -18.79
CA GLY A 198 16.80 -0.58 -19.24
C GLY A 198 16.76 -1.58 -20.41
N ASN A 199 17.90 -1.98 -20.98
CA ASN A 199 18.01 -3.12 -21.90
C ASN A 199 17.57 -4.46 -21.27
N ALA A 200 17.73 -4.67 -19.96
CA ALA A 200 17.27 -5.90 -19.31
C ALA A 200 15.74 -5.99 -19.17
N LEU A 201 15.04 -4.84 -19.17
CA LEU A 201 13.59 -4.76 -18.95
C LEU A 201 12.80 -4.48 -20.24
N HIS A 202 13.44 -3.94 -21.30
CA HIS A 202 12.81 -3.64 -22.59
C HIS A 202 12.84 -4.78 -23.64
N GLY A 203 13.16 -6.02 -23.25
CA GLY A 203 13.12 -7.15 -24.18
C GLY A 203 14.11 -7.04 -25.35
N VAL A 204 15.12 -6.17 -25.23
CA VAL A 204 16.30 -6.22 -26.10
C VAL A 204 17.08 -7.47 -25.70
N GLN A 205 17.47 -8.27 -26.68
CA GLN A 205 18.12 -9.57 -26.47
C GLN A 205 19.22 -9.48 -25.40
N PRO A 206 19.29 -10.44 -24.46
CA PRO A 206 20.36 -10.46 -23.48
C PRO A 206 21.69 -10.45 -24.23
N ALA A 207 22.62 -9.59 -23.79
CA ALA A 207 24.00 -9.66 -24.20
C ALA A 207 24.46 -11.12 -24.06
N SER A 208 25.20 -11.64 -25.04
CA SER A 208 25.60 -13.05 -24.98
C SER A 208 26.35 -13.31 -23.66
N SER A 209 26.30 -14.54 -23.12
CA SER A 209 27.08 -14.90 -21.91
C SER A 209 28.57 -14.53 -22.05
N TRP A 210 29.06 -14.47 -23.29
CA TRP A 210 30.39 -13.99 -23.61
C TRP A 210 30.55 -12.47 -23.38
N ASP A 211 29.62 -11.64 -23.86
CA ASP A 211 29.67 -10.18 -23.69
C ASP A 211 29.54 -9.77 -22.21
N ALA A 212 28.62 -10.40 -21.46
CA ALA A 212 28.44 -10.14 -20.03
C ALA A 212 29.69 -10.54 -19.23
N ALA A 213 30.36 -11.62 -19.62
CA ALA A 213 31.61 -12.04 -18.99
C ALA A 213 32.80 -11.14 -19.33
N GLN A 214 32.85 -10.57 -20.54
CA GLN A 214 33.87 -9.57 -20.86
C GLN A 214 33.68 -8.29 -20.04
N GLY A 215 32.43 -7.83 -19.87
CA GLY A 215 32.13 -6.68 -19.01
C GLY A 215 32.57 -6.90 -17.55
N ALA A 216 32.20 -8.04 -16.95
CA ALA A 216 32.62 -8.37 -15.60
C ALA A 216 34.14 -8.55 -15.46
N LEU A 217 34.81 -9.09 -16.49
CA LEU A 217 36.26 -9.21 -16.52
C LEU A 217 36.97 -7.85 -16.59
N GLU A 218 36.40 -6.88 -17.30
CA GLU A 218 36.93 -5.53 -17.42
C GLU A 218 36.88 -4.78 -16.07
N VAL A 219 35.76 -4.89 -15.36
CA VAL A 219 35.59 -4.32 -14.00
C VAL A 219 36.55 -4.96 -12.99
N LEU A 220 36.71 -6.28 -13.01
CA LEU A 220 37.66 -6.96 -12.12
C LEU A 220 39.12 -6.55 -12.42
N ARG A 221 39.47 -6.33 -13.70
CA ARG A 221 40.81 -5.90 -14.11
C ARG A 221 41.09 -4.44 -13.78
N SER A 222 40.11 -3.55 -13.93
CA SER A 222 40.26 -2.13 -13.56
C SER A 222 40.47 -1.97 -12.06
N ALA A 223 39.93 -2.90 -11.25
CA ALA A 223 40.16 -3.01 -9.81
C ALA A 223 41.54 -3.58 -9.41
N GLY A 224 42.38 -3.96 -10.38
CA GLY A 224 43.73 -4.50 -10.12
C GLY A 224 43.75 -5.96 -9.66
N ILE A 225 42.67 -6.71 -9.82
CA ILE A 225 42.60 -8.13 -9.45
C ILE A 225 43.47 -8.97 -10.41
N ALA A 226 44.20 -9.93 -9.85
CA ALA A 226 45.06 -10.81 -10.62
C ALA A 226 44.25 -11.62 -11.66
N PRO A 227 44.75 -11.82 -12.89
CA PRO A 227 44.02 -12.49 -13.96
C PRO A 227 43.47 -13.87 -13.57
N GLU A 228 44.24 -14.63 -12.79
CA GLU A 228 43.87 -15.96 -12.31
C GLU A 228 42.66 -15.91 -11.37
N THR A 229 42.63 -14.92 -10.47
CA THR A 229 41.52 -14.68 -9.55
C THR A 229 40.27 -14.19 -10.29
N CYS A 230 40.42 -13.38 -11.34
CA CYS A 230 39.29 -12.96 -12.18
C CYS A 230 38.59 -14.17 -12.83
N GLU A 231 39.37 -15.13 -13.36
CA GLU A 231 38.80 -16.33 -13.99
C GLU A 231 38.07 -17.23 -12.99
N GLU A 232 38.61 -17.37 -11.77
CA GLU A 232 37.97 -18.13 -10.68
C GLU A 232 36.65 -17.49 -10.24
N VAL A 233 36.64 -16.18 -10.04
CA VAL A 233 35.46 -15.40 -9.66
C VAL A 233 34.37 -15.50 -10.73
N LEU A 234 34.73 -15.29 -12.01
CA LEU A 234 33.77 -15.39 -13.12
C LEU A 234 33.21 -16.81 -13.29
N ARG A 235 34.03 -17.84 -13.04
CA ARG A 235 33.57 -19.23 -13.05
C ARG A 235 32.55 -19.48 -11.94
N ALA A 236 32.83 -19.03 -10.72
CA ALA A 236 31.94 -19.19 -9.57
C ALA A 236 30.60 -18.45 -9.78
N VAL A 237 30.64 -17.20 -10.29
CA VAL A 237 29.43 -16.43 -10.62
C VAL A 237 28.60 -17.10 -11.72
N ARG A 238 29.24 -17.71 -12.73
CA ARG A 238 28.52 -18.46 -13.77
C ARG A 238 27.86 -19.73 -13.23
N GLU A 239 28.58 -20.48 -12.39
CA GLU A 239 28.06 -21.70 -11.75
C GLU A 239 26.87 -21.37 -10.82
N ALA A 240 27.01 -20.33 -10.00
CA ALA A 240 25.94 -19.81 -9.15
C ALA A 240 24.75 -19.29 -9.97
N GLY A 241 25.02 -18.59 -11.08
CA GLY A 241 24.00 -18.11 -12.01
C GLY A 241 23.14 -19.23 -12.57
N ARG A 242 23.76 -20.32 -13.05
CA ARG A 242 23.06 -21.53 -13.54
C ARG A 242 22.23 -22.22 -12.44
N ALA A 243 22.78 -22.30 -11.23
CA ALA A 243 22.09 -22.90 -10.08
C ALA A 243 20.99 -22.01 -9.48
N GLY A 244 20.94 -20.71 -9.85
CA GLY A 244 20.04 -19.73 -9.21
C GLY A 244 20.48 -19.35 -7.79
N ASP A 245 21.74 -19.59 -7.43
CA ASP A 245 22.29 -19.39 -6.10
C ASP A 245 22.77 -17.93 -5.92
N THR A 246 21.92 -17.09 -5.34
CA THR A 246 22.22 -15.68 -5.06
C THR A 246 23.14 -15.49 -3.86
N GLU A 247 23.17 -16.45 -2.92
CA GLU A 247 23.99 -16.40 -1.71
C GLU A 247 25.48 -16.51 -2.05
N THR A 248 25.84 -17.40 -2.98
CA THR A 248 27.21 -17.52 -3.48
C THR A 248 27.68 -16.24 -4.17
N VAL A 249 26.83 -15.59 -4.99
CA VAL A 249 27.18 -14.31 -5.64
C VAL A 249 27.42 -13.21 -4.60
N ASN A 250 26.57 -13.12 -3.58
CA ASN A 250 26.73 -12.16 -2.48
C ASN A 250 27.99 -12.44 -1.64
N SER A 251 28.31 -13.70 -1.38
CA SER A 251 29.53 -14.08 -0.67
C SER A 251 30.79 -13.66 -1.45
N ILE A 252 30.78 -13.81 -2.78
CA ILE A 252 31.88 -13.37 -3.65
C ILE A 252 32.02 -11.84 -3.62
N LEU A 253 30.91 -11.10 -3.72
CA LEU A 253 30.91 -9.64 -3.65
C LEU A 253 31.44 -9.14 -2.29
N ASN A 254 31.02 -9.76 -1.20
CA ASN A 254 31.52 -9.44 0.15
C ASN A 254 33.02 -9.69 0.27
N HIS A 255 33.51 -10.83 -0.24
CA HIS A 255 34.94 -11.14 -0.19
C HIS A 255 35.77 -10.12 -1.00
N LEU A 256 35.31 -9.75 -2.20
CA LEU A 256 35.97 -8.74 -3.02
C LEU A 256 35.90 -7.33 -2.40
N ALA A 257 34.80 -6.99 -1.71
CA ALA A 257 34.66 -5.74 -0.96
C ALA A 257 35.70 -5.60 0.17
N PHE A 258 36.06 -6.71 0.81
CA PHE A 258 37.05 -6.70 1.90
C PHE A 258 38.49 -6.72 1.41
N GLU A 259 38.78 -7.40 0.30
CA GLU A 259 40.15 -7.60 -0.17
C GLU A 259 40.59 -6.61 -1.26
N THR A 260 39.67 -5.83 -1.83
CA THR A 260 39.93 -4.95 -2.98
C THR A 260 39.23 -3.60 -2.84
N GLU A 261 39.72 -2.58 -3.56
CA GLU A 261 39.08 -1.25 -3.67
C GLU A 261 38.10 -1.18 -4.85
N VAL A 262 37.45 -2.30 -5.21
CA VAL A 262 36.54 -2.34 -6.37
C VAL A 262 35.27 -1.54 -6.11
N ASP A 263 34.77 -0.86 -7.14
CA ASP A 263 33.43 -0.26 -7.10
C ASP A 263 32.39 -1.39 -7.08
N LEU A 264 31.76 -1.59 -5.92
CA LEU A 264 30.77 -2.65 -5.71
C LEU A 264 29.50 -2.42 -6.53
N GLY A 265 29.18 -1.19 -6.91
CA GLY A 265 28.03 -0.87 -7.75
C GLY A 265 28.24 -1.40 -9.17
N GLU A 266 29.37 -1.04 -9.78
CA GLU A 266 29.73 -1.50 -11.13
C GLU A 266 29.91 -3.03 -11.18
N LEU A 267 30.54 -3.61 -10.14
CA LEU A 267 30.81 -5.04 -10.08
C LEU A 267 29.53 -5.87 -9.85
N SER A 268 28.65 -5.42 -8.95
CA SER A 268 27.36 -6.06 -8.70
C SER A 268 26.51 -6.09 -9.97
N GLN A 269 26.43 -4.96 -10.68
CA GLN A 269 25.70 -4.86 -11.94
C GLN A 269 26.27 -5.83 -13.00
N ALA A 270 27.59 -5.92 -13.14
CA ALA A 270 28.24 -6.82 -14.09
C ALA A 270 28.00 -8.31 -13.74
N PHE A 271 27.99 -8.67 -12.46
CA PHE A 271 27.73 -10.05 -12.01
C PHE A 271 26.27 -10.46 -12.20
N VAL A 272 25.33 -9.54 -11.95
CA VAL A 272 23.90 -9.77 -12.20
C VAL A 272 23.66 -10.00 -13.70
N GLN A 273 24.27 -9.20 -14.57
CA GLN A 273 24.19 -9.39 -16.03
C GLN A 273 24.75 -10.74 -16.47
N LEU A 274 25.90 -11.16 -15.92
CA LEU A 274 26.50 -12.46 -16.20
C LEU A 274 25.63 -13.63 -15.72
N SER A 275 25.15 -13.57 -14.48
CA SER A 275 24.25 -14.58 -13.90
C SER A 275 22.97 -14.74 -14.73
N ASN A 276 22.36 -13.63 -15.16
CA ASN A 276 21.14 -13.64 -15.97
C ASN A 276 21.36 -14.18 -17.39
N ALA A 277 22.52 -13.89 -18.00
CA ALA A 277 22.89 -14.43 -19.29
C ALA A 277 23.08 -15.97 -19.24
N GLU A 278 23.65 -16.49 -18.16
CA GLU A 278 23.82 -17.95 -17.97
C GLU A 278 22.49 -18.68 -17.77
N ARG A 279 21.56 -18.13 -16.96
CA ARG A 279 20.21 -18.70 -16.80
C ARG A 279 19.44 -18.75 -18.11
N SER A 280 19.59 -17.70 -18.92
CA SER A 280 18.94 -17.58 -20.22
C SER A 280 19.51 -18.57 -21.24
N ALA A 281 20.82 -18.84 -21.20
CA ALA A 281 21.49 -19.80 -22.09
C ALA A 281 21.09 -21.26 -21.77
N GLU A 282 20.90 -21.59 -20.50
CA GLU A 282 20.46 -22.92 -20.05
C GLU A 282 19.00 -23.20 -20.43
N SER A 283 18.15 -22.17 -20.33
CA SER A 283 16.73 -22.23 -20.72
C SER A 283 16.49 -22.40 -22.23
N GLN A 284 17.50 -22.16 -23.08
CA GLN A 284 17.43 -22.29 -24.54
C GLN A 284 18.00 -23.62 -25.08
N SER A 285 18.47 -24.51 -24.21
CA SER A 285 18.93 -25.85 -24.62
C SER A 285 17.76 -26.84 -24.70
N PRO A 286 17.61 -27.64 -25.78
CA PRO A 286 16.56 -28.65 -25.87
C PRO A 286 16.74 -29.73 -24.79
N PRO A 287 15.65 -30.33 -24.27
CA PRO A 287 15.73 -31.18 -23.09
C PRO A 287 16.52 -32.45 -23.39
N TYR A 288 17.71 -32.56 -22.79
CA TYR A 288 18.43 -33.82 -22.68
C TYR A 288 17.98 -34.51 -21.40
N ALA A 289 17.44 -35.71 -21.55
CA ALA A 289 17.15 -36.59 -20.43
C ALA A 289 18.46 -37.09 -19.81
N GLY A 290 18.65 -36.91 -18.51
CA GLY A 290 19.82 -37.40 -17.79
C GLY A 290 19.87 -36.99 -16.32
N GLU A 291 19.24 -37.82 -15.49
CA GLU A 291 19.48 -38.08 -14.06
C GLU A 291 20.57 -37.28 -13.31
N SER A 292 20.17 -36.61 -12.24
CA SER A 292 20.90 -36.64 -10.98
C SER A 292 19.91 -36.62 -9.82
N ALA A 293 19.78 -37.79 -9.19
CA ALA A 293 19.03 -38.00 -7.97
C ALA A 293 19.89 -37.62 -6.77
N THR A 294 19.46 -36.60 -6.03
CA THR A 294 19.67 -36.56 -4.58
C THR A 294 18.50 -37.30 -3.94
N GLN A 295 18.79 -38.47 -3.35
CA GLN A 295 17.81 -39.38 -2.76
C GLN A 295 17.18 -38.80 -1.49
N GLY A 296 16.13 -37.99 -1.64
CA GLY A 296 15.13 -37.72 -0.61
C GLY A 296 13.83 -38.45 -0.95
N MET A 297 13.10 -38.92 0.06
CA MET A 297 11.76 -39.48 -0.16
C MET A 297 10.85 -38.34 -0.67
N PRO A 298 10.01 -38.55 -1.71
CA PRO A 298 9.11 -37.51 -2.20
C PRO A 298 8.25 -36.95 -1.05
N ALA A 299 8.21 -35.63 -0.91
CA ALA A 299 7.68 -34.96 0.28
C ALA A 299 6.26 -35.39 0.68
N ARG A 300 5.43 -35.74 -0.31
CA ARG A 300 4.07 -36.24 -0.08
C ARG A 300 4.02 -37.56 0.68
N GLU A 301 5.01 -38.42 0.47
CA GLU A 301 5.12 -39.73 1.14
C GLU A 301 5.71 -39.57 2.54
N ALA A 302 6.66 -38.64 2.72
CA ALA A 302 7.21 -38.30 4.02
C ALA A 302 6.16 -37.68 4.96
N LEU A 303 5.28 -36.83 4.43
CA LEU A 303 4.15 -36.23 5.18
C LEU A 303 3.07 -37.27 5.52
N ALA A 304 2.75 -38.20 4.61
CA ALA A 304 1.81 -39.28 4.90
C ALA A 304 2.28 -40.17 6.06
N ASP A 305 3.57 -40.50 6.10
CA ASP A 305 4.19 -41.25 7.21
C ASP A 305 4.20 -40.46 8.53
N PHE A 306 4.33 -39.13 8.47
CA PHE A 306 4.25 -38.24 9.63
C PHE A 306 2.83 -38.20 10.20
N ASP A 307 1.82 -38.01 9.36
CA ASP A 307 0.41 -37.99 9.76
C ASP A 307 -0.03 -39.34 10.37
N GLU A 308 0.41 -40.45 9.79
CA GLU A 308 0.17 -41.79 10.36
C GLU A 308 0.85 -41.93 11.73
N GLY A 309 2.04 -41.35 11.90
CA GLY A 309 2.74 -41.32 13.17
C GLY A 309 2.07 -40.49 14.24
N LEU A 310 1.52 -39.35 13.85
CA LEU A 310 0.73 -38.48 14.71
C LEU A 310 -0.55 -39.18 15.16
N ALA A 311 -1.27 -39.82 14.24
CA ALA A 311 -2.49 -40.58 14.52
C ALA A 311 -2.24 -41.79 15.43
N ALA A 312 -1.05 -42.40 15.36
CA ALA A 312 -0.62 -43.48 16.24
C ALA A 312 -0.11 -43.01 17.62
N GLY A 313 -0.10 -41.70 17.89
CA GLY A 313 0.35 -41.13 19.17
C GLY A 313 1.85 -41.26 19.42
N ARG A 314 2.67 -41.29 18.36
CA ARG A 314 4.13 -41.28 18.50
C ARG A 314 4.61 -39.92 19.02
N ASN A 315 5.78 -39.90 19.66
CA ASN A 315 6.37 -38.68 20.18
C ASN A 315 6.65 -37.70 19.02
N LEU A 316 6.25 -36.44 19.22
CA LEU A 316 6.25 -35.42 18.18
C LEU A 316 7.66 -35.03 17.72
N GLU A 317 8.62 -35.02 18.64
CA GLU A 317 10.02 -34.68 18.37
C GLU A 317 10.68 -35.76 17.49
N ASP A 318 10.42 -37.04 17.78
CA ASP A 318 10.88 -38.16 16.96
C ASP A 318 10.27 -38.15 15.55
N LEU A 319 9.01 -37.73 15.44
CA LEU A 319 8.31 -37.61 14.15
C LEU A 319 8.92 -36.50 13.31
N PHE A 320 9.22 -35.34 13.90
CA PHE A 320 9.87 -34.23 13.20
C PHE A 320 11.29 -34.58 12.77
N SER A 321 12.12 -35.12 13.66
CA SER A 321 13.48 -35.56 13.29
C SER A 321 13.48 -36.66 12.22
N THR A 322 12.42 -37.47 12.15
CA THR A 322 12.26 -38.46 11.09
C THR A 322 11.79 -37.84 9.78
N LEU A 323 10.89 -36.85 9.83
CA LEU A 323 10.42 -36.10 8.66
C LEU A 323 11.56 -35.30 8.02
N GLU A 324 12.31 -34.55 8.82
CA GLU A 324 13.46 -33.74 8.39
C GLU A 324 14.52 -34.59 7.70
N ARG A 325 14.89 -35.72 8.32
CA ARG A 325 15.82 -36.70 7.73
C ARG A 325 15.29 -37.31 6.44
N LYS A 326 13.98 -37.57 6.32
CA LYS A 326 13.37 -38.10 5.08
C LYS A 326 13.32 -37.06 3.97
N LEU A 327 13.20 -35.79 4.32
CA LEU A 327 13.21 -34.65 3.41
C LEU A 327 14.63 -34.15 3.09
N GLY A 328 15.66 -34.72 3.73
CA GLY A 328 17.06 -34.33 3.52
C GLY A 328 17.43 -32.99 4.16
N VAL A 329 16.63 -32.50 5.11
CA VAL A 329 16.87 -31.27 5.86
C VAL A 329 17.65 -31.69 7.11
N THR A 330 18.97 -31.80 7.02
CA THR A 330 19.81 -31.91 8.23
C THR A 330 20.43 -30.56 8.52
N ALA A 331 20.17 -30.05 9.74
CA ALA A 331 20.84 -28.90 10.31
C ALA A 331 22.34 -29.23 10.50
N ASP A 332 23.20 -28.53 9.76
CA ASP A 332 24.61 -28.48 10.11
C ASP A 332 24.78 -27.58 11.34
N ALA A 333 25.31 -28.21 12.38
CA ALA A 333 25.45 -27.67 13.72
C ALA A 333 26.49 -26.56 13.80
N THR A 334 26.15 -25.46 14.49
CA THR A 334 27.04 -24.93 15.53
C THR A 334 26.24 -24.53 16.76
N ASP A 335 26.47 -25.31 17.82
CA ASP A 335 26.15 -24.98 19.20
C ASP A 335 26.64 -23.56 19.55
N THR A 336 25.72 -22.69 19.96
CA THR A 336 26.07 -21.60 20.87
C THR A 336 25.14 -21.68 22.07
N SER A 337 25.74 -22.13 23.17
CA SER A 337 25.16 -22.25 24.48
C SER A 337 24.72 -20.90 25.05
N GLY A 338 23.45 -20.84 25.47
CA GLY A 338 23.04 -20.23 26.73
C GLY A 338 22.99 -18.71 26.80
N GLU A 339 21.84 -18.14 26.45
CA GLU A 339 21.25 -17.03 27.20
C GLU A 339 19.73 -17.20 27.17
N ALA A 340 19.11 -17.13 28.35
CA ALA A 340 17.68 -17.26 28.53
C ALA A 340 16.98 -16.04 27.93
N SER A 341 16.57 -16.12 26.66
CA SER A 341 15.56 -15.24 26.10
C SER A 341 14.19 -15.77 26.51
N LEU A 342 13.45 -14.93 27.22
CA LEU A 342 12.04 -15.12 27.52
C LEU A 342 11.27 -15.34 26.22
N ASP A 343 10.79 -16.57 26.02
CA ASP A 343 9.74 -16.88 25.05
C ASP A 343 8.46 -16.17 25.49
N GLY A 344 8.33 -14.90 25.14
CA GLY A 344 7.04 -14.31 24.83
C GLY A 344 6.84 -14.51 23.34
N GLU A 345 5.89 -15.38 22.97
CA GLU A 345 5.34 -15.41 21.60
C GLU A 345 5.19 -13.97 21.11
N ALA A 346 5.86 -13.63 20.01
CA ALA A 346 5.59 -12.39 19.32
C ALA A 346 4.14 -12.47 18.83
N VAL A 347 3.22 -11.97 19.65
CA VAL A 347 1.80 -11.85 19.30
C VAL A 347 1.80 -11.02 18.02
N HIS A 348 1.39 -11.64 16.92
CA HIS A 348 1.08 -10.93 15.68
C HIS A 348 -0.06 -9.95 16.01
N LEU A 349 0.30 -8.73 16.38
CA LEU A 349 -0.65 -7.64 16.58
C LEU A 349 -1.18 -7.29 15.19
N GLY A 350 -2.46 -7.60 14.95
CA GLY A 350 -3.14 -7.55 13.65
C GLY A 350 -3.31 -6.14 13.08
N GLY A 351 -2.21 -5.44 12.79
CA GLY A 351 -2.20 -4.09 12.24
C GLY A 351 -1.71 -3.03 13.23
N VAL A 352 -1.23 -1.89 12.71
CA VAL A 352 -0.63 -0.81 13.52
C VAL A 352 -1.65 -0.23 14.50
N VAL A 353 -2.89 0.01 14.06
CA VAL A 353 -3.95 0.56 14.91
C VAL A 353 -4.28 -0.36 16.09
N VAL A 354 -4.19 -1.68 15.90
CA VAL A 354 -4.37 -2.66 16.99
C VAL A 354 -3.31 -2.47 18.06
N GLY A 355 -2.05 -2.30 17.65
CA GLY A 355 -0.96 -2.01 18.57
C GLY A 355 -1.20 -0.73 19.38
N VAL A 356 -1.66 0.33 18.72
CA VAL A 356 -1.96 1.62 19.37
C VAL A 356 -3.14 1.52 20.33
N VAL A 357 -4.18 0.73 20.02
CA VAL A 357 -5.29 0.47 20.93
C VAL A 357 -4.82 -0.28 22.18
N GLU A 358 -3.95 -1.28 22.03
CA GLU A 358 -3.39 -1.99 23.19
C GLU A 358 -2.44 -1.10 24.02
N GLU A 359 -1.66 -0.22 23.37
CA GLU A 359 -0.84 0.79 24.05
C GLU A 359 -1.71 1.75 24.87
N PHE A 360 -2.80 2.27 24.29
CA PHE A 360 -3.77 3.09 25.00
C PHE A 360 -4.35 2.38 26.25
N LEU A 361 -4.79 1.13 26.10
CA LEU A 361 -5.35 0.35 27.22
C LEU A 361 -4.29 0.09 28.30
N TRP A 362 -3.05 -0.16 27.90
CA TRP A 362 -1.92 -0.34 28.80
C TRP A 362 -1.62 0.94 29.58
N ASP A 363 -1.57 2.10 28.91
CA ASP A 363 -1.33 3.40 29.55
C ASP A 363 -2.45 3.78 30.53
N VAL A 364 -3.71 3.60 30.14
CA VAL A 364 -4.84 3.80 31.07
C VAL A 364 -4.73 2.86 32.28
N GLY A 365 -4.34 1.61 32.06
CA GLY A 365 -4.12 0.63 33.13
C GLY A 365 -3.01 1.05 34.10
N ARG A 366 -1.93 1.63 33.56
CA ARG A 366 -0.77 2.12 34.32
C ARG A 366 -1.10 3.39 35.12
N GLU A 367 -1.85 4.31 34.53
CA GLU A 367 -2.10 5.64 35.11
C GLU A 367 -3.36 5.71 35.98
N GLN A 368 -4.42 5.03 35.57
CA GLN A 368 -5.75 5.10 36.19
C GLN A 368 -6.17 3.76 36.84
N GLY A 369 -5.37 2.70 36.64
CA GLY A 369 -5.56 1.37 37.23
C GLY A 369 -6.32 0.40 36.31
N GLU A 370 -6.12 -0.90 36.53
CA GLU A 370 -6.69 -1.97 35.70
C GLU A 370 -8.22 -1.95 35.56
N ALA A 371 -8.94 -1.41 36.56
CA ALA A 371 -10.39 -1.30 36.48
C ALA A 371 -10.83 -0.29 35.42
N ALA A 372 -10.07 0.80 35.23
CA ALA A 372 -10.32 1.79 34.19
C ALA A 372 -10.02 1.21 32.80
N ALA A 373 -8.88 0.53 32.64
CA ALA A 373 -8.54 -0.16 31.40
C ALA A 373 -9.60 -1.19 30.99
N ARG A 374 -10.07 -2.03 31.94
CA ARG A 374 -11.16 -2.99 31.72
C ARG A 374 -12.47 -2.34 31.25
N ALA A 375 -12.78 -1.14 31.72
CA ALA A 375 -13.98 -0.43 31.29
C ALA A 375 -13.88 0.06 29.83
N LEU A 376 -12.68 0.12 29.25
CA LEU A 376 -12.39 0.58 27.89
C LEU A 376 -12.04 -0.56 26.92
N GLU A 377 -11.93 -1.81 27.39
CA GLU A 377 -11.69 -2.99 26.55
C GLU A 377 -12.64 -3.17 25.36
N PRO A 378 -13.91 -2.72 25.39
CA PRO A 378 -14.77 -2.77 24.20
C PRO A 378 -14.16 -2.08 22.97
N LEU A 379 -13.22 -1.14 23.14
CA LEU A 379 -12.47 -0.53 22.04
C LEU A 379 -11.73 -1.54 21.15
N ARG A 380 -11.43 -2.75 21.64
CA ARG A 380 -10.82 -3.81 20.81
C ARG A 380 -11.68 -4.19 19.59
N LEU A 381 -12.99 -3.92 19.61
CA LEU A 381 -13.83 -4.07 18.42
C LEU A 381 -13.42 -3.11 17.30
N PHE A 382 -13.04 -1.88 17.65
CA PHE A 382 -12.48 -0.91 16.70
C PHE A 382 -11.15 -1.39 16.13
N ALA A 383 -10.29 -1.99 16.97
CA ALA A 383 -9.03 -2.58 16.52
C ALA A 383 -9.26 -3.66 15.43
N GLY A 384 -10.26 -4.52 15.59
CA GLY A 384 -10.62 -5.52 14.58
C GLY A 384 -11.12 -4.92 13.25
N TYR A 385 -11.85 -3.81 13.28
CA TYR A 385 -12.21 -3.05 12.08
C TYR A 385 -10.97 -2.43 11.41
N ALA A 386 -10.10 -1.83 12.22
CA ALA A 386 -8.97 -1.04 11.79
C ALA A 386 -7.75 -1.87 11.32
N GLU A 387 -7.81 -3.20 11.35
CA GLU A 387 -6.75 -4.10 10.86
C GLU A 387 -6.34 -3.78 9.40
N LYS A 388 -7.28 -3.25 8.60
CA LYS A 388 -7.05 -2.89 7.19
C LYS A 388 -6.43 -1.51 6.99
N ILE A 389 -6.36 -0.69 8.05
CA ILE A 389 -5.77 0.65 7.97
C ILE A 389 -4.25 0.45 8.02
N GLY A 390 -3.57 0.83 6.94
CA GLY A 390 -2.17 0.50 6.72
C GLY A 390 -1.27 1.13 7.79
N THR A 391 -1.48 2.42 8.06
CA THR A 391 -0.73 3.14 9.10
C THR A 391 -1.63 3.93 10.03
N PHE A 392 -1.11 4.23 11.22
CA PHE A 392 -1.90 4.95 12.23
C PHE A 392 -2.20 6.38 11.81
N GLU A 393 -1.32 7.00 11.02
CA GLU A 393 -1.49 8.35 10.47
C GLU A 393 -2.58 8.44 9.40
N GLU A 394 -2.95 7.31 8.78
CA GLU A 394 -4.07 7.25 7.83
C GLU A 394 -5.43 7.17 8.52
N LEU A 395 -5.45 6.89 9.84
CA LEU A 395 -6.70 6.87 10.59
C LEU A 395 -7.27 8.29 10.64
N GLY A 396 -8.45 8.48 10.04
CA GLY A 396 -9.11 9.78 9.99
C GLY A 396 -10.59 9.76 10.38
N GLU A 397 -11.23 10.93 10.30
CA GLU A 397 -12.66 11.11 10.57
C GLU A 397 -13.52 10.13 9.76
N LYS A 398 -13.16 9.89 8.49
CA LYS A 398 -13.89 8.99 7.59
C LYS A 398 -13.94 7.55 8.11
N ASP A 399 -12.81 7.02 8.57
CA ASP A 399 -12.75 5.66 9.10
C ASP A 399 -13.48 5.54 10.43
N LEU A 400 -13.36 6.57 11.29
CA LEU A 400 -14.09 6.64 12.56
C LEU A 400 -15.61 6.73 12.36
N MET A 401 -16.06 7.49 11.35
CA MET A 401 -17.46 7.57 10.95
C MET A 401 -17.96 6.24 10.37
N ASP A 402 -17.20 5.64 9.45
CA ASP A 402 -17.55 4.36 8.85
C ASP A 402 -17.65 3.25 9.90
N PHE A 403 -16.67 3.17 10.81
CA PHE A 403 -16.71 2.27 11.96
C PHE A 403 -17.96 2.50 12.82
N SER A 404 -18.12 3.74 13.31
CA SER A 404 -19.09 4.05 14.36
C SER A 404 -20.53 3.97 13.89
N ALA A 405 -20.78 4.33 12.63
CA ALA A 405 -22.12 4.58 12.13
C ALA A 405 -22.57 3.64 11.00
N ARG A 406 -21.66 2.86 10.40
CA ARG A 406 -22.02 1.77 9.47
C ARG A 406 -21.59 0.40 9.99
N TRP A 407 -20.30 0.21 10.25
CA TRP A 407 -19.76 -1.11 10.62
C TRP A 407 -20.32 -1.63 11.95
N LEU A 408 -20.40 -0.78 12.98
CA LEU A 408 -21.04 -1.14 14.25
C LEU A 408 -22.51 -1.54 14.05
N LEU A 409 -23.23 -0.87 13.15
CA LEU A 409 -24.64 -1.13 12.92
C LEU A 409 -24.88 -2.39 12.09
N ASP A 410 -24.04 -2.69 11.10
CA ASP A 410 -24.30 -3.73 10.10
C ASP A 410 -23.53 -5.02 10.39
N GLU A 411 -22.25 -4.91 10.73
CA GLU A 411 -21.27 -6.01 10.67
C GLU A 411 -20.85 -6.54 12.05
N SER A 412 -20.85 -5.68 13.09
CA SER A 412 -20.24 -6.02 14.38
C SER A 412 -21.00 -7.07 15.21
N GLY A 413 -22.32 -7.18 15.00
CA GLY A 413 -23.20 -8.04 15.82
C GLY A 413 -23.41 -7.57 17.27
N VAL A 414 -22.96 -6.37 17.63
CA VAL A 414 -23.06 -5.85 19.01
C VAL A 414 -24.46 -5.36 19.37
N GLY A 415 -24.78 -5.43 20.66
CA GLY A 415 -26.02 -4.87 21.20
C GLY A 415 -25.90 -3.38 21.58
N PRO A 416 -27.02 -2.71 21.92
CA PRO A 416 -27.04 -1.28 22.26
C PRO A 416 -26.15 -0.89 23.44
N THR A 417 -26.06 -1.76 24.45
CA THR A 417 -25.24 -1.50 25.65
C THR A 417 -23.75 -1.57 25.34
N GLU A 418 -23.35 -2.52 24.50
CA GLU A 418 -21.97 -2.69 24.06
C GLU A 418 -21.54 -1.54 23.15
N ALA A 419 -22.39 -1.14 22.19
CA ALA A 419 -22.13 0.03 21.35
C ALA A 419 -21.92 1.31 22.18
N ARG A 420 -22.70 1.54 23.23
CA ARG A 420 -22.46 2.67 24.17
C ARG A 420 -21.08 2.59 24.80
N ALA A 421 -20.65 1.40 25.20
CA ALA A 421 -19.34 1.20 25.82
C ALA A 421 -18.21 1.43 24.80
N VAL A 422 -18.35 0.94 23.57
CA VAL A 422 -17.40 1.15 22.47
C VAL A 422 -17.25 2.63 22.13
N LEU A 423 -18.36 3.34 21.88
CA LEU A 423 -18.33 4.76 21.49
C LEU A 423 -17.80 5.65 22.61
N LYS A 424 -18.09 5.30 23.86
CA LYS A 424 -17.48 5.96 25.00
C LYS A 424 -15.98 5.69 25.05
N ALA A 425 -15.54 4.45 24.85
CA ALA A 425 -14.12 4.15 24.82
C ALA A 425 -13.38 4.84 23.66
N LEU A 426 -14.05 4.96 22.51
CA LEU A 426 -13.55 5.69 21.34
C LEU A 426 -13.35 7.18 21.61
N GLU A 427 -14.21 7.80 22.44
CA GLU A 427 -14.03 9.20 22.89
C GLU A 427 -12.72 9.36 23.66
N PHE A 428 -12.46 8.49 24.64
CA PHE A 428 -11.22 8.54 25.41
C PHE A 428 -10.00 8.28 24.54
N PHE A 429 -10.11 7.34 23.61
CA PHE A 429 -9.05 7.02 22.67
C PHE A 429 -8.71 8.21 21.76
N CYS A 430 -9.70 8.83 21.12
CA CYS A 430 -9.45 9.97 20.21
C CYS A 430 -8.74 11.13 20.93
N ARG A 431 -9.13 11.43 22.17
CA ARG A 431 -8.46 12.46 22.98
C ARG A 431 -7.03 12.07 23.33
N TRP A 432 -6.82 10.83 23.73
CA TRP A 432 -5.48 10.32 24.04
C TRP A 432 -4.57 10.33 22.80
N CYS A 433 -5.09 9.99 21.62
CA CYS A 433 -4.34 10.07 20.35
C CYS A 433 -3.91 11.50 20.03
N GLU A 434 -4.78 12.48 20.25
CA GLU A 434 -4.45 13.88 20.03
C GLU A 434 -3.38 14.37 21.02
N GLU A 435 -3.46 13.95 22.27
CA GLU A 435 -2.51 14.32 23.33
C GLU A 435 -1.14 13.64 23.19
N GLN A 436 -1.09 12.34 22.89
CA GLN A 436 0.14 11.54 22.90
C GLN A 436 0.78 11.39 21.51
N HIS A 437 -0.03 11.37 20.46
CA HIS A 437 0.43 11.10 19.09
C HIS A 437 0.24 12.30 18.13
N PHE A 438 -0.30 13.43 18.61
CA PHE A 438 -0.55 14.63 17.81
C PHE A 438 -1.43 14.39 16.58
N LEU A 439 -2.27 13.34 16.61
CA LEU A 439 -3.22 13.02 15.56
C LEU A 439 -4.57 13.66 15.93
N PRO A 440 -5.11 14.61 15.14
CA PRO A 440 -6.26 15.45 15.52
C PRO A 440 -7.62 14.73 15.48
N LEU A 441 -7.66 13.44 15.85
CA LEU A 441 -8.86 12.62 15.78
C LEU A 441 -10.02 13.21 16.58
N TRP A 442 -9.77 13.71 17.80
CA TRP A 442 -10.83 14.31 18.61
C TRP A 442 -11.30 15.65 18.04
N THR A 443 -10.37 16.49 17.59
CA THR A 443 -10.68 17.75 16.91
C THR A 443 -11.55 17.54 15.68
N ASP A 444 -11.26 16.52 14.87
CA ASP A 444 -11.97 16.30 13.60
C ASP A 444 -13.28 15.52 13.80
N PHE A 445 -13.30 14.50 14.68
CA PHE A 445 -14.44 13.58 14.82
C PHE A 445 -15.29 13.81 16.08
N GLY A 446 -14.82 14.56 17.07
CA GLY A 446 -15.42 14.64 18.40
C GLY A 446 -16.89 15.11 18.39
N SER A 447 -17.23 16.11 17.58
CA SER A 447 -18.62 16.58 17.47
C SER A 447 -19.56 15.54 16.87
N ALA A 448 -19.08 14.74 15.91
CA ALA A 448 -19.87 13.65 15.34
C ALA A 448 -20.06 12.53 16.37
N LEU A 449 -18.98 12.16 17.09
CA LEU A 449 -19.02 11.14 18.12
C LEU A 449 -20.00 11.45 19.24
N GLU A 450 -20.07 12.70 19.70
CA GLU A 450 -21.04 13.13 20.72
C GLU A 450 -22.49 12.83 20.31
N VAL A 451 -22.83 13.03 19.04
CA VAL A 451 -24.18 12.72 18.52
C VAL A 451 -24.36 11.22 18.35
N LEU A 452 -23.34 10.52 17.85
CA LEU A 452 -23.36 9.07 17.62
C LEU A 452 -23.53 8.26 18.91
N GLN A 453 -23.03 8.75 20.05
CA GLN A 453 -23.20 8.12 21.37
C GLN A 453 -24.67 7.95 21.76
N ASP A 454 -25.57 8.80 21.25
CA ASP A 454 -27.01 8.68 21.44
C ASP A 454 -27.71 8.00 20.25
N SER A 455 -27.30 8.29 19.01
CA SER A 455 -28.01 7.83 17.81
C SER A 455 -27.75 6.35 17.50
N VAL A 456 -26.51 5.86 17.60
CA VAL A 456 -26.16 4.47 17.24
C VAL A 456 -26.83 3.44 18.15
N PRO A 457 -26.79 3.56 19.50
CA PRO A 457 -27.50 2.62 20.37
C PRO A 457 -29.01 2.61 20.13
N ARG A 458 -29.60 3.78 19.84
CA ARG A 458 -31.02 3.90 19.47
C ARG A 458 -31.34 3.13 18.18
N MET A 459 -30.43 3.16 17.20
CA MET A 459 -30.58 2.37 15.97
C MET A 459 -30.46 0.87 16.22
N LEU A 460 -29.56 0.43 17.10
CA LEU A 460 -29.45 -0.99 17.47
C LEU A 460 -30.71 -1.47 18.21
N GLU A 461 -31.27 -0.68 19.13
CA GLU A 461 -32.55 -0.98 19.79
C GLU A 461 -33.69 -1.11 18.76
N LEU A 462 -33.64 -0.30 17.69
CA LEU A 462 -34.61 -0.36 16.61
C LEU A 462 -34.41 -1.62 15.73
N ARG A 463 -33.17 -1.97 15.41
CA ARG A 463 -32.78 -3.15 14.60
C ARG A 463 -33.27 -4.45 15.24
N GLU A 464 -33.19 -4.59 16.56
CA GLU A 464 -33.71 -5.76 17.29
C GLU A 464 -35.21 -6.03 17.04
N THR A 465 -35.95 -5.03 16.53
CA THR A 465 -37.39 -5.11 16.26
C THR A 465 -37.71 -5.30 14.77
N MET A 466 -36.70 -5.29 13.90
CA MET A 466 -36.86 -5.41 12.45
C MET A 466 -36.87 -6.88 11.98
N PRO A 467 -37.52 -7.19 10.85
CA PRO A 467 -37.45 -8.52 10.24
C PRO A 467 -36.05 -8.76 9.65
N GLY A 468 -35.25 -9.60 10.30
CA GLY A 468 -33.80 -9.76 10.01
C GLY A 468 -33.43 -10.37 8.65
N ASP A 469 -34.36 -11.01 7.94
CA ASP A 469 -34.06 -11.78 6.72
C ASP A 469 -34.75 -11.26 5.45
N GLU A 470 -35.49 -10.15 5.52
CA GLU A 470 -36.15 -9.60 4.33
C GLU A 470 -35.16 -8.83 3.45
N PRO A 471 -35.14 -9.06 2.11
CA PRO A 471 -34.28 -8.32 1.22
C PRO A 471 -34.65 -6.82 1.23
N LEU A 472 -33.63 -5.96 1.30
CA LEU A 472 -33.78 -4.51 1.24
C LEU A 472 -34.04 -4.05 -0.20
N SER A 473 -34.82 -2.97 -0.34
CA SER A 473 -34.96 -2.24 -1.60
C SER A 473 -33.70 -1.46 -1.93
N ASP A 474 -33.49 -1.16 -3.21
CA ASP A 474 -32.36 -0.34 -3.67
C ASP A 474 -32.47 1.14 -3.25
N GLY A 475 -33.67 1.62 -2.86
CA GLY A 475 -33.88 2.99 -2.43
C GLY A 475 -33.41 3.28 -1.00
N ALA A 476 -32.77 4.44 -0.81
CA ALA A 476 -32.53 5.06 0.49
C ALA A 476 -33.57 6.17 0.73
N TYR A 477 -34.02 6.32 1.97
CA TYR A 477 -35.03 7.29 2.34
C TYR A 477 -34.60 8.08 3.57
N ARG A 478 -34.96 9.37 3.62
CA ARG A 478 -34.83 10.21 4.80
C ARG A 478 -36.18 10.34 5.51
N VAL A 479 -36.19 10.23 6.83
CA VAL A 479 -37.40 10.40 7.63
C VAL A 479 -37.72 11.90 7.76
N CYS A 480 -38.80 12.37 7.13
CA CYS A 480 -39.22 13.77 7.26
C CYS A 480 -39.97 14.03 8.57
N GLY A 481 -40.64 13.01 9.11
CA GLY A 481 -41.40 13.15 10.35
C GLY A 481 -42.10 11.86 10.78
N VAL A 482 -42.28 11.74 12.09
CA VAL A 482 -42.97 10.63 12.74
C VAL A 482 -44.22 11.16 13.45
N HIS A 483 -45.39 10.64 13.10
CA HIS A 483 -46.69 11.07 13.63
C HIS A 483 -47.48 9.86 14.14
N GLY A 484 -47.38 9.60 15.45
CA GLY A 484 -48.00 8.43 16.05
C GLY A 484 -47.35 7.15 15.52
N MET A 485 -48.12 6.32 14.81
CA MET A 485 -47.65 5.05 14.23
C MET A 485 -47.35 5.17 12.73
N GLN A 486 -47.11 6.38 12.21
CA GLN A 486 -46.81 6.61 10.80
C GLN A 486 -45.54 7.43 10.65
N ALA A 487 -44.72 7.11 9.65
CA ALA A 487 -43.61 7.95 9.21
C ALA A 487 -43.84 8.46 7.79
N VAL A 488 -43.39 9.69 7.54
CA VAL A 488 -43.26 10.27 6.20
C VAL A 488 -41.81 10.18 5.79
N LEU A 489 -41.54 9.51 4.68
CA LEU A 489 -40.22 9.27 4.13
C LEU A 489 -40.04 10.04 2.83
N LEU A 490 -38.87 10.61 2.60
CA LEU A 490 -38.47 11.22 1.34
C LEU A 490 -37.42 10.32 0.67
N GLU A 491 -37.68 9.90 -0.56
CA GLU A 491 -36.73 9.11 -1.34
C GLU A 491 -35.50 9.96 -1.71
N LEU A 492 -34.30 9.50 -1.37
CA LEU A 492 -33.05 10.13 -1.77
C LEU A 492 -32.71 9.62 -3.18
N ARG A 493 -32.76 10.52 -4.17
CA ARG A 493 -32.42 10.25 -5.57
C ARG A 493 -31.41 11.28 -6.06
N GLU A 494 -30.65 10.91 -7.09
CA GLU A 494 -29.72 11.81 -7.79
C GLU A 494 -30.42 13.04 -8.40
N ASP A 495 -31.72 12.95 -8.71
CA ASP A 495 -32.51 14.06 -9.25
C ASP A 495 -33.35 14.72 -8.13
N PRO A 496 -32.93 15.88 -7.61
CA PRO A 496 -33.61 16.56 -6.51
C PRO A 496 -34.97 17.15 -6.90
N GLU A 497 -35.32 17.25 -8.19
CA GLU A 497 -36.60 17.84 -8.60
C GLU A 497 -37.79 16.89 -8.43
N LEU A 498 -37.55 15.60 -8.18
CA LEU A 498 -38.56 14.57 -8.00
C LEU A 498 -38.65 14.11 -6.54
N GLU A 499 -39.08 15.01 -5.65
CA GLU A 499 -39.41 14.66 -4.26
C GLU A 499 -40.58 13.66 -4.20
N LYS A 500 -40.27 12.37 -4.07
CA LYS A 500 -41.29 11.34 -3.83
C LYS A 500 -41.39 11.08 -2.33
N ARG A 501 -42.57 11.38 -1.78
CA ARG A 501 -42.90 11.11 -0.37
C ARG A 501 -43.65 9.78 -0.24
N THR A 502 -43.18 8.93 0.67
CA THR A 502 -43.76 7.63 0.97
C THR A 502 -44.24 7.62 2.42
N HIS A 503 -45.46 7.17 2.65
CA HIS A 503 -46.00 6.99 4.00
C HIS A 503 -45.91 5.51 4.38
N ILE A 504 -45.35 5.23 5.56
CA ILE A 504 -45.26 3.86 6.08
C ILE A 504 -45.87 3.77 7.47
N GLU A 505 -46.46 2.61 7.78
CA GLU A 505 -46.90 2.28 9.14
C GLU A 505 -45.71 1.75 9.95
N LEU A 506 -45.59 2.22 11.18
CA LEU A 506 -44.54 1.85 12.10
C LEU A 506 -45.05 0.83 13.11
N THR A 507 -44.14 0.01 13.63
CA THR A 507 -44.32 -0.72 14.88
C THR A 507 -44.18 0.24 16.07
N ARG A 508 -44.60 -0.17 17.28
CA ARG A 508 -44.45 0.67 18.48
C ARG A 508 -42.98 0.99 18.79
N PRO A 509 -42.04 0.03 18.70
CA PRO A 509 -40.61 0.34 18.82
C PRO A 509 -40.14 1.34 17.77
N GLN A 510 -40.53 1.14 16.49
CA GLN A 510 -40.19 2.09 15.42
C GLN A 510 -40.71 3.50 15.70
N ALA A 511 -41.97 3.66 16.09
CA ALA A 511 -42.54 4.96 16.44
C ALA A 511 -41.87 5.64 17.65
N LYS A 512 -41.30 4.85 18.57
CA LYS A 512 -40.62 5.36 19.76
C LYS A 512 -39.18 5.81 19.44
N HIS A 513 -38.48 5.07 18.60
CA HIS A 513 -37.05 5.24 18.39
C HIS A 513 -36.70 6.00 17.13
N LEU A 514 -37.51 5.98 16.07
CA LEU A 514 -37.24 6.70 14.83
C LEU A 514 -37.41 8.22 15.02
N GLN A 515 -36.50 9.00 14.46
CA GLN A 515 -36.44 10.46 14.53
C GLN A 515 -36.44 11.07 13.13
N THR A 516 -36.71 12.37 13.05
CA THR A 516 -36.55 13.14 11.81
C THR A 516 -35.08 13.13 11.38
N ASP A 517 -34.85 13.13 10.07
CA ASP A 517 -33.57 13.06 9.36
C ASP A 517 -32.81 11.73 9.43
N ASP A 518 -33.28 10.76 10.23
CA ASP A 518 -32.78 9.39 10.15
C ASP A 518 -32.88 8.85 8.71
N LEU A 519 -31.92 8.03 8.33
CA LEU A 519 -31.91 7.35 7.05
C LEU A 519 -32.46 5.94 7.22
N VAL A 520 -33.31 5.50 6.30
CA VAL A 520 -33.89 4.16 6.31
C VAL A 520 -33.81 3.51 4.95
N ARG A 521 -33.65 2.20 4.95
CA ARG A 521 -33.89 1.35 3.77
C ARG A 521 -35.14 0.53 4.02
N LEU A 522 -36.00 0.48 3.00
CA LEU A 522 -37.23 -0.30 3.07
C LEU A 522 -36.97 -1.75 2.67
N THR A 523 -37.80 -2.69 3.10
CA THR A 523 -37.83 -4.05 2.56
C THR A 523 -38.51 -4.06 1.20
N ALA A 524 -38.12 -4.99 0.33
CA ALA A 524 -38.72 -5.16 -1.00
C ALA A 524 -40.13 -5.82 -0.95
N ALA A 525 -40.64 -6.13 0.25
CA ALA A 525 -41.95 -6.74 0.45
C ALA A 525 -43.09 -5.73 0.29
N GLU A 526 -44.30 -6.23 -0.03
CA GLU A 526 -45.53 -5.44 0.02
C GLU A 526 -46.42 -5.90 1.19
N PRO A 527 -46.79 -5.02 2.15
CA PRO A 527 -46.41 -3.61 2.23
C PRO A 527 -44.94 -3.41 2.67
N ALA A 528 -44.29 -2.36 2.15
CA ALA A 528 -42.92 -2.03 2.48
C ALA A 528 -42.77 -1.68 3.96
N ARG A 529 -41.69 -2.15 4.58
CA ARG A 529 -41.36 -1.91 6.00
C ARG A 529 -39.94 -1.39 6.13
N ILE A 530 -39.58 -0.79 7.26
CA ILE A 530 -38.18 -0.45 7.54
C ILE A 530 -37.39 -1.74 7.74
N GLY A 531 -36.38 -1.96 6.91
CA GLY A 531 -35.46 -3.10 6.99
C GLY A 531 -34.07 -2.75 7.51
N ALA A 532 -33.63 -1.49 7.35
CA ALA A 532 -32.43 -0.96 7.98
C ALA A 532 -32.63 0.52 8.34
N CYS A 533 -31.92 0.97 9.38
CA CYS A 533 -31.93 2.36 9.84
C CYS A 533 -30.52 2.82 10.19
N TYR A 534 -30.21 4.04 9.79
CA TYR A 534 -28.95 4.70 10.05
C TYR A 534 -29.22 6.10 10.57
N PRO A 535 -28.33 6.66 11.40
CA PRO A 535 -28.56 7.96 11.97
C PRO A 535 -28.28 9.07 10.93
N ALA A 536 -28.75 10.29 11.16
CA ALA A 536 -28.68 11.35 10.15
C ALA A 536 -27.22 11.72 9.77
N GLU A 537 -26.28 11.50 10.68
CA GLU A 537 -24.87 11.89 10.53
C GLU A 537 -24.16 11.14 9.38
N VAL A 538 -24.69 10.00 8.92
CA VAL A 538 -24.10 9.24 7.80
C VAL A 538 -24.61 9.66 6.42
N ALA A 539 -25.49 10.67 6.32
CA ALA A 539 -26.05 11.08 5.03
C ALA A 539 -24.96 11.43 4.00
N GLY A 540 -23.88 12.10 4.41
CA GLY A 540 -22.76 12.41 3.53
C GLY A 540 -21.88 11.22 3.13
N PHE A 541 -21.99 10.08 3.84
CA PHE A 541 -21.16 8.89 3.63
C PHE A 541 -21.87 7.78 2.85
N ILE A 542 -23.20 7.68 2.96
CA ILE A 542 -23.99 6.67 2.24
C ILE A 542 -24.27 7.11 0.79
N GLU A 543 -24.21 8.42 0.51
CA GLU A 543 -24.41 8.98 -0.82
C GLU A 543 -23.15 8.90 -1.73
N SER A 544 -21.99 8.54 -1.17
CA SER A 544 -20.70 8.34 -1.87
C SER A 544 -20.39 6.87 -2.13
#